data_AF-A0A6I4V7Z5-F1
#
_entry.id   AF-A0A6I4V7Z5-F1
#
_cell.length_a   1.000
_cell.length_b   1.000
_cell.length_c   1.000
_cell.angle_alpha   90.00
_cell.angle_beta   90.00
_cell.angle_gamma   90.00
#
_symmetry.space_group_name_H-M   'P 1'
#
loop_
_entity.id
_entity.type
_entity.pdbx_description
1 polymer ?
#
loop_
_entity_poly.entity_id
_entity_poly.type
_entity_poly.pdbx_seq_one_letter_code
_entity_poly.pdbx_strand_id
1 'polypeptide(L)'
;TNLEFMVVQDIFMSRTAEFADVVLPGCPSVEKEGTFVNTERRIQHFSPAMAPLGDSRPDWQIFTDLAARLGHPWYYPNPGAIMAEAAGIAEIFAGVSYEQLVGWQSQIWPVKANGESTPLLYTEQFYFPDGKARLYPLRWQPPAEQEDAEYNLLLNNGRMLEHFQSTNQTGQGGRFMSLSPNAFVEISPQLAAERGLTEGERVRISSRRGSLEVPVVITDRVAGNVLFMPIHHGKDGVNTLTGEHHDPDVNTPAYKEVAVNMKRVERRIQPNPIPLHNFRYGKRTPLDHLPVEQKWQQQGYREPPGHVEKPEKF
;
A
#
# COMPACT_ATOMS: atom_id res chain seq x y z
N THR A 1 7.04 16.91 19.05
CA THR A 1 7.32 15.51 19.44
C THR A 1 7.01 15.21 20.91
N ASN A 2 6.18 15.99 21.61
CA ASN A 2 5.86 15.69 23.00
C ASN A 2 4.39 15.31 23.10
N LEU A 3 4.09 14.04 22.83
CA LEU A 3 2.84 13.43 23.28
C LEU A 3 3.02 13.09 24.77
N GLU A 4 2.03 13.40 25.60
CA GLU A 4 2.06 13.04 27.03
C GLU A 4 1.79 11.55 27.25
N PHE A 5 1.01 10.94 26.34
CA PHE A 5 0.62 9.54 26.39
C PHE A 5 0.31 9.03 24.99
N MET A 6 0.81 7.85 24.64
CA MET A 6 0.61 7.22 23.34
C MET A 6 0.18 5.75 23.51
N VAL A 7 -1.01 5.42 22.99
CA VAL A 7 -1.50 4.05 22.89
C VAL A 7 -1.35 3.57 21.46
N VAL A 8 -0.80 2.37 21.27
CA VAL A 8 -0.71 1.73 19.97
C VAL A 8 -1.46 0.40 20.01
N GLN A 9 -2.42 0.24 19.10
CA GLN A 9 -3.05 -1.04 18.84
C GLN A 9 -2.49 -1.61 17.54
N ASP A 10 -1.78 -2.73 17.65
CA ASP A 10 -1.06 -3.34 16.53
C ASP A 10 -1.03 -4.86 16.71
N ILE A 11 -0.81 -5.57 15.61
CA ILE A 11 -0.64 -7.02 15.58
C ILE A 11 0.83 -7.43 15.82
N PHE A 12 1.78 -6.51 15.63
CA PHE A 12 3.20 -6.70 15.89
C PHE A 12 3.76 -5.57 16.76
N MET A 13 4.89 -5.81 17.42
CA MET A 13 5.70 -4.73 17.99
C MET A 13 6.35 -3.93 16.86
N SER A 14 5.59 -3.02 16.26
CA SER A 14 6.06 -2.17 15.18
C SER A 14 7.00 -1.08 15.71
N ARG A 15 7.76 -0.46 14.81
CA ARG A 15 8.59 0.69 15.17
C ARG A 15 7.79 1.83 15.80
N THR A 16 6.49 1.95 15.52
CA THR A 16 5.62 2.92 16.18
C THR A 16 5.25 2.45 17.59
N ALA A 17 4.94 1.16 17.77
CA ALA A 17 4.63 0.57 19.07
C ALA A 17 5.80 0.67 20.07
N GLU A 18 7.05 0.68 19.58
CA GLU A 18 8.24 0.90 20.42
C GLU A 18 8.29 2.27 21.12
N PHE A 19 7.52 3.26 20.64
CA PHE A 19 7.40 4.57 21.27
C PHE A 19 6.14 4.72 22.14
N ALA A 20 5.32 3.68 22.23
CA ALA A 20 4.06 3.73 22.96
C ALA A 20 4.25 3.53 24.46
N ASP A 21 3.42 4.20 25.26
CA ASP A 21 3.31 3.94 26.70
C ASP A 21 2.50 2.67 26.96
N VAL A 22 1.52 2.40 26.09
CA VAL A 22 0.68 1.20 26.15
C VAL A 22 0.53 0.59 24.76
N VAL A 23 0.75 -0.72 24.66
CA VAL A 23 0.47 -1.50 23.46
C VAL A 23 -0.71 -2.43 23.72
N LEU A 24 -1.74 -2.35 22.87
CA LEU A 24 -2.92 -3.20 22.90
C LEU A 24 -2.82 -4.24 21.77
N PRO A 25 -2.71 -5.55 22.07
CA PRO A 25 -2.48 -6.56 21.04
C PRO A 25 -3.76 -6.85 20.24
N GLY A 26 -3.80 -6.41 18.98
CA GLY A 26 -4.86 -6.76 18.04
C GLY A 26 -4.62 -8.13 17.37
N CYS A 27 -5.66 -8.69 16.76
CA CYS A 27 -5.56 -9.94 15.98
C CYS A 27 -5.46 -9.68 14.46
N PRO A 28 -4.69 -10.48 13.71
CA PRO A 28 -4.74 -10.47 12.24
C PRO A 28 -6.09 -10.98 11.72
N SER A 29 -6.38 -10.74 10.43
CA SER A 29 -7.66 -11.14 9.81
C SER A 29 -7.92 -12.65 9.82
N VAL A 30 -6.90 -13.49 10.00
CA VAL A 30 -7.05 -14.95 10.08
C VAL A 30 -7.54 -15.43 11.45
N GLU A 31 -7.51 -14.57 12.47
CA GLU A 31 -7.88 -14.88 13.86
C GLU A 31 -9.19 -14.21 14.30
N LYS A 32 -9.80 -13.43 13.42
CA LYS A 32 -11.06 -12.71 13.66
C LYS A 32 -11.98 -12.80 12.45
N GLU A 33 -13.21 -12.37 12.63
CA GLU A 33 -14.18 -12.23 11.54
C GLU A 33 -14.42 -10.75 11.20
N GLY A 34 -14.96 -10.49 10.02
CA GLY A 34 -15.39 -9.16 9.61
C GLY A 34 -15.51 -9.02 8.10
N THR A 35 -15.36 -7.78 7.62
CA THR A 35 -15.43 -7.47 6.19
C THR A 35 -14.25 -6.63 5.73
N PHE A 36 -13.80 -6.84 4.50
CA PHE A 36 -12.96 -5.90 3.76
C PHE A 36 -13.75 -5.23 2.64
N VAL A 37 -13.40 -3.99 2.33
CA VAL A 37 -13.87 -3.27 1.15
C VAL A 37 -12.67 -3.10 0.20
N ASN A 38 -12.75 -3.68 -0.99
CA ASN A 38 -11.66 -3.62 -1.97
C ASN A 38 -11.72 -2.33 -2.83
N THR A 39 -10.78 -2.20 -3.77
CA THR A 39 -10.63 -1.01 -4.62
C THR A 39 -11.81 -0.74 -5.56
N GLU A 40 -12.61 -1.75 -5.89
CA GLU A 40 -13.82 -1.59 -6.72
C GLU A 40 -15.09 -1.41 -5.89
N ARG A 41 -14.96 -1.14 -4.57
CA ARG A 41 -16.06 -0.96 -3.61
C ARG A 41 -16.77 -2.25 -3.21
N ARG A 42 -16.18 -3.42 -3.48
CA ARG A 42 -16.76 -4.71 -3.10
C ARG A 42 -16.51 -5.00 -1.62
N ILE A 43 -17.59 -5.21 -0.89
CA ILE A 43 -17.63 -5.68 0.49
C ILE A 43 -17.56 -7.20 0.48
N GLN A 44 -16.59 -7.77 1.19
CA GLN A 44 -16.33 -9.20 1.25
C GLN A 44 -16.17 -9.63 2.70
N HIS A 45 -16.87 -10.69 3.09
CA HIS A 45 -16.73 -11.30 4.40
C HIS A 45 -15.46 -12.15 4.49
N PHE A 46 -14.84 -12.17 5.67
CA PHE A 46 -13.83 -13.16 6.04
C PHE A 46 -14.17 -13.78 7.39
N SER A 47 -13.99 -15.10 7.48
CA SER A 47 -14.18 -15.90 8.69
C SER A 47 -12.85 -16.14 9.40
N PRO A 48 -12.86 -16.35 10.73
CA PRO A 48 -11.64 -16.72 11.44
C PRO A 48 -11.24 -18.14 11.03
N ALA A 49 -9.98 -18.29 10.64
CA ALA A 49 -9.38 -19.59 10.32
C ALA A 49 -8.63 -20.19 11.51
N MET A 50 -8.27 -19.35 12.49
CA MET A 50 -7.54 -19.71 13.70
C MET A 50 -8.16 -18.99 14.91
N ALA A 51 -7.89 -19.49 16.11
CA ALA A 51 -8.21 -18.77 17.34
C ALA A 51 -7.19 -17.63 17.56
N PRO A 52 -7.59 -16.52 18.22
CA PRO A 52 -6.66 -15.48 18.66
C PRO A 52 -5.43 -16.02 19.36
N LEU A 53 -4.25 -15.51 19.00
CA LEU A 53 -2.99 -15.93 19.59
C LEU A 53 -2.74 -15.22 20.94
N GLY A 54 -2.47 -15.99 21.99
CA GLY A 54 -2.19 -15.45 23.33
C GLY A 54 -3.34 -14.58 23.85
N ASP A 55 -3.02 -13.38 24.33
CA ASP A 55 -4.00 -12.41 24.83
C ASP A 55 -4.48 -11.41 23.76
N SER A 56 -4.15 -11.65 22.48
CA SER A 56 -4.65 -10.81 21.40
C SER A 56 -6.17 -10.90 21.27
N ARG A 57 -6.80 -9.81 20.84
CA ARG A 57 -8.25 -9.75 20.65
C ARG A 57 -8.63 -9.08 19.33
N PRO A 58 -9.78 -9.44 18.73
CA PRO A 58 -10.36 -8.67 17.65
C PRO A 58 -10.46 -7.19 18.05
N ASP A 59 -9.97 -6.32 17.18
CA ASP A 59 -9.79 -4.89 17.45
C ASP A 59 -11.04 -4.20 18.01
N TRP A 60 -12.21 -4.54 17.47
CA TRP A 60 -13.49 -3.99 17.90
C TRP A 60 -13.81 -4.30 19.36
N GLN A 61 -13.42 -5.47 19.87
CA GLN A 61 -13.64 -5.86 21.27
C GLN A 61 -12.76 -5.05 22.23
N ILE A 62 -11.53 -4.73 21.80
CA ILE A 62 -10.62 -3.87 22.56
C ILE A 62 -11.24 -2.47 22.70
N PHE A 63 -11.77 -1.93 21.59
CA PHE A 63 -12.44 -0.64 21.59
C PHE A 63 -13.73 -0.62 22.43
N THR A 64 -14.57 -1.64 22.36
CA THR A 64 -15.81 -1.70 23.17
C THR A 64 -15.51 -1.81 24.66
N ASP A 65 -14.50 -2.57 25.05
CA ASP A 65 -14.09 -2.69 26.46
C ASP A 65 -13.49 -1.38 26.99
N LEU A 66 -12.70 -0.69 26.16
CA LEU A 66 -12.17 0.63 26.50
C LEU A 66 -13.31 1.63 26.67
N ALA A 67 -14.26 1.66 25.74
CA ALA A 67 -15.44 2.52 25.82
C ALA A 67 -16.25 2.24 27.09
N ALA A 68 -16.47 0.98 27.45
CA ALA A 68 -17.17 0.60 28.67
C ALA A 68 -16.47 1.13 29.93
N ARG A 69 -15.13 1.04 30.00
CA ARG A 69 -14.33 1.60 31.10
C ARG A 69 -14.38 3.12 31.17
N LEU A 70 -14.64 3.78 30.05
CA LEU A 70 -14.86 5.23 29.96
C LEU A 70 -16.32 5.65 30.20
N GLY A 71 -17.21 4.72 30.57
CA GLY A 71 -18.61 5.01 30.85
C GLY A 71 -19.56 4.89 29.65
N HIS A 72 -19.08 4.34 28.53
CA HIS A 72 -19.86 4.10 27.31
C HIS A 72 -19.96 2.60 27.00
N PRO A 73 -20.87 1.86 27.65
CA PRO A 73 -20.96 0.40 27.52
C PRO A 73 -21.62 -0.02 26.21
N TRP A 74 -20.92 0.14 25.08
CA TRP A 74 -21.38 -0.33 23.78
C TRP A 74 -21.35 -1.86 23.73
N TYR A 75 -22.51 -2.47 23.43
CA TYR A 75 -22.64 -3.91 23.33
C TYR A 75 -22.83 -4.34 21.88
N TYR A 76 -21.86 -5.08 21.34
CA TYR A 76 -21.97 -5.75 20.06
C TYR A 76 -21.70 -7.25 20.23
N PRO A 77 -22.64 -8.13 19.89
CA PRO A 77 -22.43 -9.57 20.00
C PRO A 77 -21.49 -10.12 18.92
N ASN A 78 -21.36 -9.44 17.78
CA ASN A 78 -20.51 -9.81 16.65
C ASN A 78 -20.32 -8.61 15.69
N PRO A 79 -19.38 -8.69 14.73
CA PRO A 79 -19.20 -7.63 13.71
C PRO A 79 -20.41 -7.38 12.81
N GLY A 80 -21.31 -8.35 12.65
CA GLY A 80 -22.56 -8.17 11.90
C GLY A 80 -23.50 -7.14 12.53
N ALA A 81 -23.53 -7.06 13.87
CA ALA A 81 -24.28 -6.02 14.58
C ALA A 81 -23.67 -4.63 14.36
N ILE A 82 -22.34 -4.52 14.31
CA ILE A 82 -21.63 -3.27 13.99
C ILE A 82 -21.95 -2.85 12.55
N MET A 83 -21.93 -3.80 11.61
CA MET A 83 -22.30 -3.53 10.21
C MET A 83 -23.76 -3.06 10.10
N ALA A 84 -24.69 -3.70 10.81
CA ALA A 84 -26.10 -3.31 10.81
C ALA A 84 -26.30 -1.88 11.36
N GLU A 85 -25.58 -1.50 12.41
CA GLU A 85 -25.60 -0.12 12.91
C GLU A 85 -25.04 0.86 11.88
N ALA A 86 -23.89 0.55 11.27
CA ALA A 86 -23.29 1.39 10.24
C ALA A 86 -24.22 1.56 9.02
N ALA A 87 -24.88 0.49 8.58
CA ALA A 87 -25.88 0.50 7.51
C ALA A 87 -27.14 1.31 7.88
N GLY A 88 -27.50 1.34 9.16
CA GLY A 88 -28.60 2.16 9.67
C GLY A 88 -28.31 3.66 9.70
N ILE A 89 -27.03 4.06 9.65
CA ILE A 89 -26.59 5.46 9.68
C ILE A 89 -26.26 5.97 8.27
N ALA A 90 -25.55 5.18 7.48
CA ALA A 90 -25.05 5.60 6.17
C ALA A 90 -25.97 5.08 5.04
N GLU A 91 -26.71 5.99 4.39
CA GLU A 91 -27.66 5.65 3.31
C GLU A 91 -27.02 4.86 2.16
N ILE A 92 -25.74 5.10 1.86
CA ILE A 92 -24.99 4.36 0.83
C ILE A 92 -24.81 2.88 1.17
N PHE A 93 -25.00 2.47 2.43
CA PHE A 93 -24.91 1.10 2.91
C PHE A 93 -26.25 0.52 3.35
N ALA A 94 -27.38 1.19 3.07
CA ALA A 94 -28.69 0.86 3.65
C ALA A 94 -29.14 -0.60 3.44
N GLY A 95 -28.74 -1.26 2.34
CA GLY A 95 -29.02 -2.68 2.11
C GLY A 95 -27.86 -3.64 2.36
N VAL A 96 -26.77 -3.18 2.97
CA VAL A 96 -25.66 -4.08 3.32
C VAL A 96 -26.14 -5.07 4.36
N SER A 97 -26.01 -6.36 4.06
CA SER A 97 -26.41 -7.44 4.95
C SER A 97 -25.24 -8.35 5.24
N TYR A 98 -24.80 -8.39 6.50
CA TYR A 98 -23.69 -9.25 6.91
C TYR A 98 -23.97 -10.73 6.60
N GLU A 99 -25.21 -11.19 6.82
CA GLU A 99 -25.66 -12.55 6.49
C GLU A 99 -25.51 -12.85 4.99
N GLN A 100 -25.85 -11.90 4.12
CA GLN A 100 -25.71 -12.07 2.67
C GLN A 100 -24.25 -12.13 2.21
N LEU A 101 -23.30 -11.60 2.98
CA LEU A 101 -21.87 -11.64 2.63
C LEU A 101 -21.22 -12.99 2.98
N VAL A 102 -21.84 -13.78 3.85
CA VAL A 102 -21.31 -15.10 4.26
C VAL A 102 -21.35 -16.08 3.07
N GLY A 103 -20.40 -17.02 3.04
CA GLY A 103 -20.38 -18.08 2.02
C GLY A 103 -19.86 -17.62 0.66
N TRP A 104 -18.85 -16.75 0.64
CA TRP A 104 -18.16 -16.24 -0.56
C TRP A 104 -18.99 -15.31 -1.45
N GLN A 105 -20.09 -14.81 -0.91
CA GLN A 105 -20.89 -13.77 -1.54
C GLN A 105 -20.26 -12.39 -1.32
N SER A 106 -20.76 -11.38 -2.05
CA SER A 106 -20.28 -10.01 -1.91
C SER A 106 -21.34 -9.00 -2.33
N GLN A 107 -21.20 -7.78 -1.85
CA GLN A 107 -22.00 -6.63 -2.30
C GLN A 107 -21.05 -5.51 -2.76
N ILE A 108 -21.49 -4.65 -3.69
CA ILE A 108 -20.70 -3.51 -4.18
C ILE A 108 -21.44 -2.24 -3.78
N TRP A 109 -20.85 -1.42 -2.91
CA TRP A 109 -21.51 -0.21 -2.43
C TRP A 109 -21.46 0.92 -3.47
N PRO A 110 -22.49 1.76 -3.61
CA PRO A 110 -23.71 1.82 -2.79
C PRO A 110 -24.62 0.59 -2.89
N VAL A 111 -25.22 0.20 -1.76
CA VAL A 111 -26.19 -0.90 -1.69
C VAL A 111 -27.54 -0.33 -1.28
N LYS A 112 -28.52 -0.39 -2.19
CA LYS A 112 -29.88 0.10 -1.95
C LYS A 112 -30.55 -0.69 -0.83
N ALA A 113 -31.52 -0.12 -0.13
CA ALA A 113 -32.22 -0.76 1.00
C ALA A 113 -32.84 -2.14 0.70
N ASN A 114 -33.10 -2.47 -0.57
CA ASN A 114 -33.57 -3.80 -1.00
C ASN A 114 -32.44 -4.84 -1.16
N GLY A 115 -31.19 -4.49 -0.85
CA GLY A 115 -29.99 -5.33 -0.98
C GLY A 115 -29.29 -5.26 -2.35
N GLU A 116 -29.81 -4.47 -3.29
CA GLU A 116 -29.24 -4.35 -4.64
C GLU A 116 -27.93 -3.53 -4.62
N SER A 117 -26.85 -4.15 -5.09
CA SER A 117 -25.54 -3.49 -5.25
C SER A 117 -25.49 -2.54 -6.44
N THR A 118 -24.49 -1.65 -6.45
CA THR A 118 -24.25 -0.70 -7.56
C THR A 118 -22.89 -0.96 -8.23
N PRO A 119 -22.81 -1.89 -9.20
CA PRO A 119 -21.55 -2.28 -9.84
C PRO A 119 -20.84 -1.11 -10.55
N LEU A 120 -21.60 -0.29 -11.27
CA LEU A 120 -21.10 0.88 -11.99
C LEU A 120 -21.73 2.16 -11.42
N LEU A 121 -20.90 3.18 -11.24
CA LEU A 121 -21.36 4.52 -10.87
C LEU A 121 -21.66 5.36 -12.11
N TYR A 122 -22.50 6.38 -11.92
CA TYR A 122 -22.72 7.46 -12.88
C TYR A 122 -23.27 7.00 -14.25
N THR A 123 -24.08 5.94 -14.28
CA THR A 123 -24.75 5.46 -15.50
C THR A 123 -25.91 6.36 -15.94
N GLU A 124 -26.47 7.14 -15.01
CA GLU A 124 -27.59 8.05 -15.26
C GLU A 124 -27.18 9.52 -15.06
N GLN A 125 -26.56 9.84 -13.92
CA GLN A 125 -26.13 11.20 -13.57
C GLN A 125 -24.89 11.18 -12.65
N PHE A 126 -24.15 12.29 -12.64
CA PHE A 126 -23.03 12.50 -11.70
C PHE A 126 -23.52 12.90 -10.31
N TYR A 127 -22.67 12.75 -9.30
CA TYR A 127 -23.02 13.00 -7.88
C TYR A 127 -23.36 14.47 -7.55
N PHE A 128 -23.04 15.42 -8.43
CA PHE A 128 -23.26 16.84 -8.16
C PHE A 128 -24.77 17.20 -8.16
N PRO A 129 -25.20 18.27 -7.46
CA PRO A 129 -26.61 18.64 -7.35
C PRO A 129 -27.35 18.87 -8.69
N ASP A 130 -26.64 19.20 -9.77
CA ASP A 130 -27.19 19.38 -11.12
C ASP A 130 -27.03 18.15 -12.03
N GLY A 131 -26.51 17.04 -11.51
CA GLY A 131 -26.31 15.78 -12.22
C GLY A 131 -25.18 15.76 -13.25
N LYS A 132 -24.38 16.84 -13.38
CA LYS A 132 -23.40 17.00 -14.47
C LYS A 132 -21.97 16.81 -14.01
N ALA A 133 -21.12 16.25 -14.88
CA ALA A 133 -19.67 16.23 -14.66
C ALA A 133 -19.11 17.65 -14.57
N ARG A 134 -18.01 17.79 -13.82
CA ARG A 134 -17.24 19.04 -13.75
C ARG A 134 -15.98 18.90 -14.58
N LEU A 135 -15.86 19.70 -15.62
CA LEU A 135 -14.62 19.85 -16.37
C LEU A 135 -13.74 20.86 -15.63
N TYR A 136 -12.55 20.43 -15.22
CA TYR A 136 -11.63 21.26 -14.44
C TYR A 136 -10.31 21.43 -15.21
N PRO A 137 -9.99 22.65 -15.69
CA PRO A 137 -8.73 22.88 -16.40
C PRO A 137 -7.57 22.87 -15.41
N LEU A 138 -6.61 21.98 -15.63
CA LEU A 138 -5.39 21.92 -14.82
C LEU A 138 -4.30 22.81 -15.40
N ARG A 139 -3.56 23.46 -14.50
CA ARG A 139 -2.29 24.12 -14.83
C ARG A 139 -1.18 23.31 -14.20
N TRP A 140 -0.15 23.00 -14.99
CA TRP A 140 1.03 22.33 -14.46
C TRP A 140 1.69 23.19 -13.38
N GLN A 141 2.11 22.56 -12.30
CA GLN A 141 2.88 23.17 -11.23
C GLN A 141 4.22 22.43 -11.11
N PRO A 142 5.33 23.16 -10.91
CA PRO A 142 6.60 22.51 -10.65
C PRO A 142 6.58 21.80 -9.28
N PRO A 143 7.42 20.76 -9.10
CA PRO A 143 7.63 20.12 -7.80
C PRO A 143 7.94 21.16 -6.71
N ALA A 144 7.38 20.94 -5.52
CA ALA A 144 7.64 21.78 -4.35
C ALA A 144 9.11 21.72 -3.93
N GLU A 145 9.76 20.58 -4.17
CA GLU A 145 11.19 20.38 -3.97
C GLU A 145 11.87 20.10 -5.31
N GLN A 146 12.81 20.97 -5.68
CA GLN A 146 13.59 20.85 -6.90
C GLN A 146 15.05 20.59 -6.61
N GLU A 147 15.71 20.02 -7.62
CA GLU A 147 17.16 19.85 -7.65
C GLU A 147 17.85 21.22 -7.64
N ASP A 148 19.01 21.28 -7.00
CA ASP A 148 19.90 22.43 -7.03
C ASP A 148 21.36 21.99 -7.14
N ALA A 149 22.30 22.93 -6.98
CA ALA A 149 23.72 22.64 -7.07
C ALA A 149 24.21 21.66 -5.99
N GLU A 150 23.56 21.62 -4.82
CA GLU A 150 23.91 20.73 -3.71
C GLU A 150 23.16 19.40 -3.79
N TYR A 151 21.87 19.43 -4.10
CA TYR A 151 20.98 18.27 -4.21
C TYR A 151 20.60 18.04 -5.68
N ASN A 152 21.52 17.46 -6.44
CA ASN A 152 21.47 17.43 -7.91
C ASN A 152 20.88 16.15 -8.52
N LEU A 153 20.18 15.35 -7.72
CA LEU A 153 19.49 14.12 -8.14
C LEU A 153 18.06 14.13 -7.59
N LEU A 154 17.13 13.47 -8.28
CA LEU A 154 15.78 13.22 -7.78
C LEU A 154 15.64 11.79 -7.28
N LEU A 155 15.09 11.62 -6.08
CA LEU A 155 14.75 10.33 -5.52
C LEU A 155 13.23 10.11 -5.58
N ASN A 156 12.86 9.05 -6.30
CA ASN A 156 11.53 8.48 -6.27
C ASN A 156 11.51 7.26 -5.32
N ASN A 157 10.37 6.97 -4.71
CA ASN A 157 10.20 5.80 -3.88
C ASN A 157 8.96 4.99 -4.26
N GLY A 158 8.98 3.71 -3.92
CA GLY A 158 7.86 2.85 -4.26
C GLY A 158 7.89 1.50 -3.58
N ARG A 159 7.06 0.61 -4.12
CA ARG A 159 6.83 -0.72 -3.56
C ARG A 159 7.48 -1.79 -4.42
N MET A 160 7.69 -2.93 -3.80
CA MET A 160 8.13 -4.17 -4.41
C MET A 160 7.04 -5.22 -4.23
N LEU A 161 7.08 -6.24 -5.07
CA LEU A 161 6.13 -7.35 -4.99
C LEU A 161 6.35 -8.18 -3.72
N GLU A 162 7.62 -8.33 -3.34
CA GLU A 162 8.11 -9.21 -2.29
C GLU A 162 7.67 -8.78 -0.88
N HIS A 163 7.38 -7.48 -0.70
CA HIS A 163 7.14 -6.89 0.61
C HIS A 163 5.91 -5.98 0.64
N PHE A 164 5.22 -5.98 1.78
CA PHE A 164 4.10 -5.07 2.02
C PHE A 164 4.49 -3.99 3.03
N GLN A 165 4.37 -2.72 2.62
CA GLN A 165 4.63 -1.52 3.42
C GLN A 165 5.89 -1.67 4.29
N SER A 166 5.82 -1.43 5.60
CA SER A 166 6.96 -1.45 6.53
C SER A 166 7.44 -2.85 6.93
N THR A 167 7.03 -3.91 6.23
CA THR A 167 7.45 -5.30 6.48
C THR A 167 7.06 -5.87 7.85
N ASN A 168 6.17 -5.23 8.63
CA ASN A 168 5.71 -5.78 9.91
C ASN A 168 5.12 -7.19 9.77
N GLN A 169 4.48 -7.49 8.64
CA GLN A 169 3.96 -8.83 8.32
C GLN A 169 4.93 -9.63 7.44
N THR A 170 5.30 -9.10 6.27
CA THR A 170 6.12 -9.83 5.29
C THR A 170 7.60 -9.97 5.69
N GLY A 171 8.03 -9.23 6.71
CA GLY A 171 9.40 -9.15 7.19
C GLY A 171 9.75 -10.07 8.35
N GLN A 172 8.79 -10.80 8.92
CA GLN A 172 9.01 -11.65 10.11
C GLN A 172 9.83 -12.92 9.82
N GLY A 173 10.28 -13.12 8.59
CA GLY A 173 11.23 -14.17 8.19
C GLY A 173 10.72 -15.09 7.09
N GLY A 174 11.53 -16.10 6.75
CA GLY A 174 11.20 -17.11 5.75
C GLY A 174 11.33 -16.62 4.31
N ARG A 175 10.41 -17.10 3.45
CA ARG A 175 10.51 -16.98 1.99
C ARG A 175 10.49 -15.52 1.51
N PHE A 176 9.61 -14.68 2.02
CA PHE A 176 9.45 -13.30 1.53
C PHE A 176 10.70 -12.45 1.80
N MET A 177 11.26 -12.52 3.01
CA MET A 177 12.53 -11.86 3.32
C MET A 177 13.68 -12.35 2.45
N SER A 178 13.72 -13.64 2.09
CA SER A 178 14.78 -14.16 1.21
C SER A 178 14.73 -13.61 -0.22
N LEU A 179 13.55 -13.17 -0.70
CA LEU A 179 13.37 -12.63 -2.05
C LEU A 179 13.84 -11.18 -2.16
N SER A 180 13.83 -10.43 -1.05
CA SER A 180 14.40 -9.08 -0.99
C SER A 180 14.87 -8.76 0.44
N PRO A 181 16.09 -9.15 0.82
CA PRO A 181 16.53 -9.09 2.22
C PRO A 181 17.05 -7.71 2.65
N ASN A 182 17.47 -6.86 1.71
CA ASN A 182 18.20 -5.62 2.02
C ASN A 182 17.53 -4.39 1.43
N ALA A 183 17.74 -3.24 2.09
CA ALA A 183 17.55 -1.94 1.48
C ALA A 183 18.57 -1.71 0.34
N PHE A 184 18.17 -0.98 -0.69
CA PHE A 184 19.04 -0.60 -1.80
C PHE A 184 18.51 0.65 -2.51
N VAL A 185 19.36 1.29 -3.32
CA VAL A 185 18.95 2.35 -4.26
C VAL A 185 19.25 1.93 -5.69
N GLU A 186 18.27 2.06 -6.58
CA GLU A 186 18.46 1.88 -8.02
C GLU A 186 19.01 3.16 -8.64
N ILE A 187 20.06 3.02 -9.45
CA ILE A 187 20.64 4.11 -10.25
C ILE A 187 20.78 3.68 -11.71
N SER A 188 20.81 4.66 -12.61
CA SER A 188 20.97 4.38 -14.04
C SER A 188 22.41 3.97 -14.38
N PRO A 189 22.65 3.16 -15.43
CA PRO A 189 24.01 2.82 -15.87
C PRO A 189 24.82 4.06 -16.26
N GLN A 190 24.16 5.09 -16.81
CA GLN A 190 24.76 6.37 -17.12
C GLN A 190 25.28 7.06 -15.87
N LEU A 191 24.44 7.24 -14.85
CA LEU A 191 24.83 7.88 -13.59
C LEU A 191 25.92 7.08 -12.87
N ALA A 192 25.86 5.75 -12.93
CA ALA A 192 26.91 4.90 -12.37
C ALA A 192 28.27 5.13 -13.06
N ALA A 193 28.30 5.18 -14.39
CA ALA A 193 29.51 5.45 -15.16
C ALA A 193 30.07 6.86 -14.89
N GLU A 194 29.20 7.88 -14.88
CA GLU A 194 29.57 9.27 -14.59
C GLU A 194 30.18 9.43 -13.18
N ARG A 195 29.69 8.65 -12.21
CA ARG A 195 30.16 8.68 -10.81
C ARG A 195 31.22 7.63 -10.49
N GLY A 196 31.61 6.79 -11.45
CA GLY A 196 32.57 5.70 -11.26
C GLY A 196 32.12 4.65 -10.23
N LEU A 197 30.81 4.38 -10.16
CA LEU A 197 30.21 3.42 -9.22
C LEU A 197 30.03 2.04 -9.86
N THR A 198 30.17 1.00 -9.05
CA THR A 198 29.93 -0.39 -9.41
C THR A 198 28.81 -1.01 -8.57
N GLU A 199 28.23 -2.10 -9.07
CA GLU A 199 27.12 -2.82 -8.41
C GLU A 199 27.48 -3.18 -6.96
N GLY A 200 26.57 -2.92 -6.02
CA GLY A 200 26.74 -3.26 -4.61
C GLY A 200 27.65 -2.31 -3.81
N GLU A 201 28.25 -1.29 -4.44
CA GLU A 201 28.95 -0.24 -3.71
C GLU A 201 27.99 0.56 -2.83
N ARG A 202 28.49 1.01 -1.68
CA ARG A 202 27.69 1.80 -0.74
C ARG A 202 27.77 3.28 -1.08
N VAL A 203 26.60 3.90 -1.04
CA VAL A 203 26.43 5.34 -1.19
C VAL A 203 25.66 5.89 0.00
N ARG A 204 25.99 7.13 0.38
CA ARG A 204 25.17 7.94 1.26
C ARG A 204 24.28 8.80 0.41
N ILE A 205 22.98 8.62 0.56
CA ILE A 205 21.96 9.49 -0.01
C ILE A 205 21.57 10.49 1.07
N SER A 206 21.64 11.79 0.75
CA SER A 206 21.31 12.87 1.67
C SER A 206 20.28 13.79 1.05
N SER A 207 19.22 14.13 1.77
CA SER A 207 18.31 15.21 1.43
C SER A 207 18.54 16.39 2.37
N ARG A 208 17.71 17.42 2.26
CA ARG A 208 17.67 18.54 3.21
C ARG A 208 17.26 18.13 4.64
N ARG A 209 16.71 16.93 4.82
CA ARG A 209 16.13 16.46 6.10
C ARG A 209 17.00 15.45 6.83
N GLY A 210 17.76 14.65 6.08
CA GLY A 210 18.51 13.56 6.66
C GLY A 210 19.34 12.82 5.63
N SER A 211 19.96 11.73 6.06
CA SER A 211 20.78 10.90 5.18
C SER A 211 20.69 9.43 5.58
N LEU A 212 20.90 8.54 4.62
CA LEU A 212 20.99 7.10 4.85
C LEU A 212 22.03 6.46 3.93
N GLU A 213 22.57 5.32 4.35
CA GLU A 213 23.56 4.57 3.57
C GLU A 213 22.97 3.26 3.04
N VAL A 214 23.05 3.08 1.72
CA VAL A 214 22.54 1.89 1.05
C VAL A 214 23.46 1.43 -0.08
N PRO A 215 23.45 0.13 -0.41
CA PRO A 215 24.12 -0.36 -1.60
C PRO A 215 23.36 0.08 -2.87
N VAL A 216 24.13 0.27 -3.93
CA VAL A 216 23.63 0.60 -5.27
C VAL A 216 23.23 -0.66 -6.03
N VAL A 217 22.09 -0.62 -6.71
CA VAL A 217 21.71 -1.53 -7.80
C VAL A 217 21.71 -0.74 -9.10
N ILE A 218 22.47 -1.18 -10.09
CA ILE A 218 22.53 -0.51 -11.39
C ILE A 218 21.49 -1.15 -12.31
N THR A 219 20.47 -0.39 -12.72
CA THR A 219 19.37 -0.90 -13.54
C THR A 219 18.97 0.07 -14.63
N ASP A 220 18.45 -0.45 -15.76
CA ASP A 220 17.86 0.34 -16.84
C ASP A 220 16.40 0.78 -16.54
N ARG A 221 15.91 0.52 -15.32
CA ARG A 221 14.55 0.86 -14.89
C ARG A 221 14.41 2.33 -14.51
N VAL A 222 15.53 2.97 -14.17
CA VAL A 222 15.66 4.40 -13.91
C VAL A 222 16.65 5.00 -14.91
N ALA A 223 16.53 6.31 -15.17
CA ALA A 223 17.32 6.99 -16.20
C ALA A 223 17.84 8.34 -15.70
N GLY A 224 18.99 8.76 -16.26
CA GLY A 224 19.63 10.03 -15.92
C GLY A 224 19.90 10.16 -14.42
N ASN A 225 19.49 11.30 -13.87
CA ASN A 225 19.68 11.71 -12.46
C ASN A 225 18.58 11.24 -11.52
N VAL A 226 17.68 10.37 -11.97
CA VAL A 226 16.59 9.84 -11.14
C VAL A 226 17.01 8.54 -10.47
N LEU A 227 16.82 8.49 -9.16
CA LEU A 227 17.05 7.35 -8.29
C LEU A 227 15.70 6.72 -7.91
N PHE A 228 15.70 5.42 -7.62
CA PHE A 228 14.54 4.75 -7.03
C PHE A 228 14.93 3.98 -5.77
N MET A 229 14.15 4.13 -4.70
CA MET A 229 14.34 3.38 -3.46
C MET A 229 13.03 2.73 -2.98
N PRO A 230 13.02 1.42 -2.68
CA PRO A 230 11.89 0.79 -2.03
C PRO A 230 11.62 1.33 -0.63
N ILE A 231 10.35 1.39 -0.23
CA ILE A 231 9.94 1.89 1.10
C ILE A 231 10.02 0.86 2.24
N HIS A 232 10.41 -0.38 1.93
CA HIS A 232 10.11 -1.53 2.78
C HIS A 232 11.07 -1.70 3.97
N HIS A 233 12.36 -1.52 3.73
CA HIS A 233 13.39 -1.92 4.66
C HIS A 233 13.74 -0.81 5.66
N GLY A 234 13.50 -1.11 6.94
CA GLY A 234 14.16 -0.50 8.09
C GLY A 234 13.85 0.96 8.39
N LYS A 235 14.26 1.38 9.60
CA LYS A 235 14.58 2.77 9.93
C LYS A 235 16.06 2.81 10.38
N ASP A 236 16.90 3.68 9.84
CA ASP A 236 16.55 4.69 8.84
C ASP A 236 16.23 4.10 7.46
N GLY A 237 15.13 4.57 6.89
CA GLY A 237 14.58 4.14 5.61
C GLY A 237 14.31 5.37 4.75
N VAL A 238 13.72 5.19 3.56
CA VAL A 238 13.56 6.31 2.60
C VAL A 238 12.81 7.52 3.16
N ASN A 239 11.91 7.32 4.13
CA ASN A 239 11.17 8.40 4.78
C ASN A 239 12.04 9.29 5.69
N THR A 240 13.30 8.91 5.98
CA THR A 240 14.30 9.80 6.59
C THR A 240 14.73 10.92 5.62
N LEU A 241 14.52 10.72 4.31
CA LEU A 241 14.87 11.68 3.25
C LEU A 241 13.68 12.56 2.84
N THR A 242 12.47 12.00 2.85
CA THR A 242 11.22 12.69 2.51
C THR A 242 10.94 13.82 3.50
N GLY A 243 10.41 14.95 3.02
CA GLY A 243 9.98 16.01 3.92
C GLY A 243 8.52 16.33 3.89
N GLU A 244 8.27 17.60 4.17
CA GLU A 244 7.03 18.16 4.68
C GLU A 244 6.06 18.62 3.59
N HIS A 245 6.50 18.66 2.33
CA HIS A 245 5.65 19.06 1.22
C HIS A 245 4.51 18.05 1.01
N HIS A 246 3.33 18.59 0.71
CA HIS A 246 2.10 17.83 0.59
C HIS A 246 1.18 18.46 -0.45
N ASP A 247 0.27 17.64 -0.96
CA ASP A 247 -0.86 18.10 -1.76
C ASP A 247 -1.68 19.13 -0.95
N PRO A 248 -2.00 20.31 -1.52
CA PRO A 248 -2.65 21.40 -0.79
C PRO A 248 -4.11 21.11 -0.40
N ASP A 249 -4.77 20.16 -1.07
CA ASP A 249 -6.19 19.87 -0.86
C ASP A 249 -6.40 18.71 0.13
N VAL A 250 -5.56 17.67 0.06
CA VAL A 250 -5.72 16.45 0.87
C VAL A 250 -4.54 16.14 1.79
N ASN A 251 -3.53 17.01 1.88
CA ASN A 251 -2.33 16.85 2.71
C ASN A 251 -1.56 15.54 2.43
N THR A 252 -1.66 14.99 1.22
CA THR A 252 -0.92 13.78 0.84
C THR A 252 0.56 14.13 0.64
N PRO A 253 1.51 13.51 1.36
CA PRO A 253 2.92 13.89 1.25
C PRO A 253 3.52 13.65 -0.15
N ALA A 254 4.42 14.52 -0.56
CA ALA A 254 5.12 14.47 -1.84
C ALA A 254 6.25 13.42 -1.83
N TYR A 255 5.90 12.14 -1.73
CA TYR A 255 6.85 11.03 -1.60
C TYR A 255 7.73 10.76 -2.84
N LYS A 256 7.38 11.33 -3.99
CA LYS A 256 7.90 10.90 -5.31
C LYS A 256 8.93 11.87 -5.90
N GLU A 257 9.17 12.98 -5.22
CA GLU A 257 9.93 14.13 -5.73
C GLU A 257 10.81 14.68 -4.59
N VAL A 258 11.85 13.94 -4.22
CA VAL A 258 12.79 14.36 -3.17
C VAL A 258 14.14 14.68 -3.82
N ALA A 259 14.60 15.92 -3.71
CA ALA A 259 15.94 16.28 -4.18
C ALA A 259 17.00 15.74 -3.20
N VAL A 260 18.00 15.06 -3.73
CA VAL A 260 19.04 14.40 -2.96
C VAL A 260 20.43 14.60 -3.56
N ASN A 261 21.44 14.44 -2.71
CA ASN A 261 22.84 14.28 -3.08
C ASN A 261 23.24 12.82 -2.84
N MET A 262 24.11 12.28 -3.69
CA MET A 262 24.71 10.96 -3.54
C MET A 262 26.23 11.06 -3.45
N LYS A 263 26.80 10.50 -2.38
CA LYS A 263 28.27 10.37 -2.20
C LYS A 263 28.66 8.91 -1.98
N ARG A 264 29.76 8.48 -2.62
CA ARG A 264 30.38 7.17 -2.35
C ARG A 264 30.85 7.12 -0.90
N VAL A 265 30.66 5.97 -0.25
CA VAL A 265 31.18 5.71 1.10
C VAL A 265 32.15 4.54 1.02
N GLU A 266 33.34 4.72 1.59
CA GLU A 266 34.33 3.64 1.69
C GLU A 266 33.86 2.59 2.71
N ARG A 267 33.20 1.56 2.18
CA ARG A 267 32.73 0.37 2.89
C ARG A 267 33.00 -0.86 2.04
N ARG A 268 32.94 -2.03 2.69
CA ARG A 268 32.96 -3.30 1.97
C ARG A 268 31.79 -3.35 0.99
N ILE A 269 32.09 -3.66 -0.27
CA ILE A 269 31.09 -3.89 -1.32
C ILE A 269 30.16 -5.01 -0.87
N GLN A 270 28.85 -4.79 -1.01
CA GLN A 270 27.85 -5.79 -0.74
C GLN A 270 27.55 -6.54 -2.04
N PRO A 271 28.12 -7.75 -2.25
CA PRO A 271 27.85 -8.49 -3.48
C PRO A 271 26.36 -8.84 -3.53
N ASN A 272 25.73 -8.57 -4.68
CA ASN A 272 24.31 -8.87 -4.92
C ASN A 272 23.40 -8.21 -3.86
N PRO A 273 23.27 -6.88 -3.86
CA PRO A 273 22.38 -6.15 -2.94
C PRO A 273 20.95 -6.72 -2.92
N ILE A 274 20.50 -7.22 -4.06
CA ILE A 274 19.28 -8.03 -4.21
C ILE A 274 19.65 -9.42 -4.77
N PRO A 275 18.79 -10.45 -4.58
CA PRO A 275 19.07 -11.78 -5.11
C PRO A 275 19.26 -11.79 -6.62
N LEU A 276 20.21 -12.58 -7.12
CA LEU A 276 20.55 -12.65 -8.55
C LEU A 276 19.38 -13.07 -9.45
N HIS A 277 18.41 -13.80 -8.91
CA HIS A 277 17.20 -14.20 -9.62
C HIS A 277 16.10 -13.12 -9.62
N ASN A 278 16.34 -11.94 -9.04
CA ASN A 278 15.38 -10.85 -9.06
C ASN A 278 15.22 -10.33 -10.50
N PHE A 279 13.98 -10.04 -10.88
CA PHE A 279 13.64 -9.60 -12.24
C PHE A 279 14.34 -8.29 -12.65
N ARG A 280 14.88 -7.51 -11.70
CA ARG A 280 15.70 -6.32 -11.96
C ARG A 280 17.00 -6.61 -12.71
N TYR A 281 17.55 -7.81 -12.55
CA TYR A 281 18.68 -8.30 -13.35
C TYR A 281 18.24 -9.00 -14.64
N GLY A 282 16.93 -9.15 -14.84
CA GLY A 282 16.37 -9.76 -16.04
C GLY A 282 16.43 -8.81 -17.23
N LYS A 283 16.71 -9.37 -18.41
CA LYS A 283 16.54 -8.62 -19.67
C LYS A 283 15.06 -8.53 -20.00
N ARG A 284 14.53 -7.32 -20.15
CA ARG A 284 13.14 -7.13 -20.58
C ARG A 284 12.93 -7.71 -21.97
N THR A 285 11.84 -8.45 -22.13
CA THR A 285 11.39 -8.99 -23.42
C THR A 285 10.01 -8.38 -23.71
N PRO A 286 9.94 -7.07 -24.05
CA PRO A 286 8.67 -6.42 -24.31
C PRO A 286 7.97 -7.10 -25.48
N LEU A 287 6.68 -7.36 -25.32
CA LEU A 287 5.81 -7.77 -26.42
C LEU A 287 5.26 -6.49 -27.07
N ASP A 288 5.27 -6.44 -28.40
CA ASP A 288 4.69 -5.36 -29.20
C ASP A 288 3.15 -5.48 -29.30
N HIS A 289 2.60 -6.64 -29.00
CA HIS A 289 1.17 -6.90 -28.88
C HIS A 289 0.90 -7.90 -27.76
N LEU A 290 -0.35 -7.91 -27.26
CA LEU A 290 -0.82 -9.02 -26.43
C LEU A 290 -1.09 -10.22 -27.36
N PRO A 291 -0.46 -11.39 -27.15
CA PRO A 291 -0.69 -12.56 -28.00
C PRO A 291 -1.99 -13.26 -27.58
N VAL A 292 -3.11 -12.56 -27.72
CA VAL A 292 -4.43 -13.02 -27.25
C VAL A 292 -4.83 -14.31 -27.97
N GLU A 293 -4.40 -14.47 -29.22
CA GLU A 293 -4.60 -15.67 -30.03
C GLU A 293 -3.92 -16.89 -29.41
N GLN A 294 -2.74 -16.73 -28.78
CA GLN A 294 -2.08 -17.84 -28.07
C GLN A 294 -2.89 -18.30 -26.87
N LYS A 295 -3.56 -17.37 -26.17
CA LYS A 295 -4.51 -17.71 -25.10
C LYS A 295 -5.70 -18.48 -25.66
N TRP A 296 -6.24 -18.07 -26.82
CA TRP A 296 -7.37 -18.74 -27.48
C TRP A 296 -7.06 -20.17 -27.92
N GLN A 297 -5.79 -20.43 -28.26
CA GLN A 297 -5.32 -21.76 -28.67
C GLN A 297 -5.04 -22.72 -27.49
N GLN A 298 -5.11 -22.27 -26.24
CA GLN A 298 -4.90 -23.16 -25.09
C GLN A 298 -6.05 -24.15 -24.96
N GLN A 299 -5.73 -25.42 -24.67
CA GLN A 299 -6.69 -26.53 -24.61
C GLN A 299 -7.85 -26.30 -23.61
N GLY A 300 -7.67 -25.42 -22.62
CA GLY A 300 -8.68 -25.07 -21.62
C GLY A 300 -9.40 -23.74 -21.86
N TYR A 301 -9.10 -23.02 -22.93
CA TYR A 301 -9.74 -21.75 -23.21
C TYR A 301 -11.18 -21.95 -23.68
N ARG A 302 -12.08 -21.12 -23.16
CA ARG A 302 -13.46 -20.98 -23.62
C ARG A 302 -13.67 -19.52 -23.97
N GLU A 303 -14.19 -19.26 -25.18
CA GLU A 303 -14.59 -17.91 -25.54
C GLU A 303 -15.62 -17.39 -24.54
N PRO A 304 -15.46 -16.15 -24.04
CA PRO A 304 -16.53 -15.50 -23.31
C PRO A 304 -17.81 -15.53 -24.16
N PRO A 305 -18.99 -15.76 -23.56
CA PRO A 305 -20.24 -15.69 -24.29
C PRO A 305 -20.34 -14.32 -25.00
N GLY A 306 -20.61 -14.34 -26.30
CA GLY A 306 -20.85 -13.12 -27.08
C GLY A 306 -21.98 -12.30 -26.48
N HIS A 307 -21.88 -10.97 -26.60
CA HIS A 307 -22.75 -9.93 -26.06
C HIS A 307 -23.97 -10.43 -25.27
N VAL A 308 -23.82 -10.44 -23.94
CA VAL A 308 -24.92 -10.74 -23.03
C VAL A 308 -25.75 -9.47 -22.94
N GLU A 309 -27.04 -9.52 -23.28
CA GLU A 309 -27.98 -8.39 -23.15
C GLU A 309 -28.05 -7.81 -21.71
N LYS A 310 -27.46 -8.51 -20.73
CA LYS A 310 -27.40 -8.19 -19.29
C LYS A 310 -26.11 -8.71 -18.65
N PRO A 311 -24.97 -7.99 -18.77
CA PRO A 311 -23.68 -8.42 -18.24
C PRO A 311 -23.63 -8.52 -16.70
N GLU A 312 -24.61 -7.99 -15.98
CA GLU A 312 -24.73 -8.01 -14.51
C GLU A 312 -25.09 -9.39 -13.88
N LYS A 313 -25.18 -10.47 -14.66
CA LYS A 313 -25.57 -11.82 -14.18
C LYS A 313 -24.47 -12.89 -14.27
N PHE A 314 -23.22 -12.49 -14.50
CA PHE A 314 -22.06 -13.40 -14.44
C PHE A 314 -21.26 -13.23 -13.15
#